data_AF-A0A357TGL4-F1
#
_entry.id   AF-A0A357TGL4-F1
#
_cell.length_a   1.000
_cell.length_b   1.000
_cell.length_c   1.000
_cell.angle_alpha   90.00
_cell.angle_beta   90.00
_cell.angle_gamma   90.00
#
_symmetry.space_group_name_H-M   'P 1'
#
loop_
_entity.id
_entity.type
_entity.pdbx_description
1 polymer ?
#
loop_
_entity_poly.entity_id
_entity_poly.type
_entity_poly.pdbx_seq_one_letter_code
_entity_poly.pdbx_strand_id
1 'polypeptide(L)'
;MSRKLSTIAPDWWDYTTLENDLIRDAAALSQTDLEQLSRPGFRVAMYDTLEDFYLAEALEYIDAWRQATDDNPFGICGPIGPTEQLPLVARLVNELGL
;
A
#
# COMPACT_ATOMS: atom_id res chain seq x y z
N MET A 1 13.32 18.14 -21.37
CA MET A 1 12.16 19.00 -21.07
C MET A 1 12.13 19.24 -19.56
N SER A 2 11.64 20.40 -19.10
CA SER A 2 11.43 20.62 -17.67
C SER A 2 10.29 19.72 -17.18
N ARG A 3 10.47 19.08 -16.03
CA ARG A 3 9.45 18.23 -15.40
C ARG A 3 8.13 18.99 -15.25
N LYS A 4 7.00 18.31 -15.47
CA LYS A 4 5.67 18.88 -15.17
C LYS A 4 5.58 19.25 -13.68
N LEU A 5 4.84 20.31 -13.40
CA LEU A 5 4.41 20.61 -12.04
C LEU A 5 3.24 19.72 -11.66
N SER A 6 3.16 19.38 -10.38
CA SER A 6 2.03 18.62 -9.87
C SER A 6 0.74 19.43 -10.02
N THR A 7 -0.34 18.77 -10.41
CA THR A 7 -1.67 19.38 -10.45
C THR A 7 -2.42 19.26 -9.12
N ILE A 8 -1.90 18.50 -8.16
CA ILE A 8 -2.47 18.31 -6.82
C ILE A 8 -1.87 19.33 -5.85
N ALA A 9 -0.54 19.42 -5.82
CA ALA A 9 0.23 20.32 -4.97
C ALA A 9 1.52 20.70 -5.70
N PRO A 10 1.63 21.92 -6.27
CA PRO A 10 2.75 22.30 -7.16
C PRO A 10 4.16 22.12 -6.58
N ASP A 11 4.30 22.19 -5.26
CA ASP A 11 5.55 22.01 -4.54
C ASP A 11 5.94 20.53 -4.32
N TRP A 12 5.06 19.60 -4.70
CA TRP A 12 5.22 18.16 -4.46
C TRP A 12 5.52 17.38 -5.73
N TRP A 13 5.97 16.14 -5.51
CA TRP A 13 6.26 15.17 -6.55
C TRP A 13 5.25 14.04 -6.41
N ASP A 14 4.35 13.90 -7.38
CA ASP A 14 3.32 12.85 -7.41
C ASP A 14 3.14 12.29 -8.83
N TYR A 15 2.20 11.36 -9.00
CA TYR A 15 1.95 10.67 -10.26
C TYR A 15 1.57 11.61 -11.42
N THR A 16 1.03 12.80 -11.15
CA THR A 16 0.69 13.81 -12.18
C THR A 16 1.92 14.48 -12.77
N THR A 17 3.07 14.36 -12.09
CA THR A 17 4.36 14.89 -12.57
C THR A 17 5.07 13.94 -13.53
N LEU A 18 4.58 12.70 -13.68
CA LEU A 18 5.16 11.67 -14.53
C LEU A 18 4.93 11.96 -16.03
N GLU A 19 5.77 11.34 -16.86
CA GLU A 19 5.64 11.44 -18.31
C GLU A 19 4.40 10.70 -18.82
N ASN A 20 3.80 11.22 -19.90
CA ASN A 20 2.50 10.71 -20.37
C ASN A 20 2.59 9.30 -20.95
N ASP A 21 3.74 8.92 -21.51
CA ASP A 21 4.01 7.56 -21.96
C ASP A 21 4.06 6.60 -20.78
N LEU A 22 4.81 6.91 -19.72
CA LEU A 22 4.87 6.07 -18.52
C LEU A 22 3.48 5.88 -17.89
N ILE A 23 2.66 6.93 -17.81
CA ILE A 23 1.29 6.84 -17.29
C ILE A 23 0.45 5.90 -18.18
N ARG A 24 0.57 6.00 -19.51
CA ARG A 24 -0.17 5.13 -20.43
C ARG A 24 0.29 3.68 -20.33
N ASP A 25 1.59 3.45 -20.21
CA ASP A 25 2.15 2.10 -20.08
C ASP A 25 1.69 1.46 -18.77
N ALA A 26 1.73 2.20 -17.65
CA ALA A 26 1.22 1.73 -16.36
C ALA A 26 -0.29 1.44 -16.40
N ALA A 27 -1.08 2.29 -17.08
CA ALA A 27 -2.51 2.08 -17.24
C ALA A 27 -2.87 0.90 -18.15
N ALA A 28 -1.93 0.42 -18.98
CA ALA A 28 -2.12 -0.72 -19.87
C ALA A 28 -1.74 -2.06 -19.21
N LEU A 29 -1.18 -2.05 -18.00
CA LEU A 29 -0.80 -3.27 -17.27
C LEU A 29 -2.02 -4.16 -17.02
N SER A 30 -1.89 -5.44 -17.35
CA SER A 30 -2.83 -6.49 -16.97
C SER A 30 -2.52 -7.03 -15.57
N GLN A 31 -3.41 -7.87 -15.04
CA GLN A 31 -3.17 -8.63 -13.80
C GLN A 31 -1.86 -9.42 -13.85
N THR A 32 -1.59 -10.10 -14.97
CA THR A 32 -0.36 -10.88 -15.17
C THR A 32 0.89 -10.00 -15.19
N ASP A 33 0.77 -8.77 -15.69
CA ASP A 33 1.89 -7.82 -15.69
C ASP A 33 2.18 -7.30 -14.28
N LEU A 34 1.15 -7.08 -13.46
CA LEU A 34 1.30 -6.67 -12.06
C LEU A 34 2.04 -7.72 -11.24
N GLU A 35 1.70 -9.00 -11.40
CA GLU A 35 2.36 -10.11 -10.68
C GLU A 35 3.88 -10.12 -10.93
N GLN A 36 4.28 -9.85 -12.18
CA GLN A 36 5.67 -9.79 -12.62
C GLN A 36 6.46 -8.61 -12.04
N LEU A 37 5.81 -7.62 -11.43
CA LEU A 37 6.50 -6.50 -10.76
C LEU A 37 7.20 -6.94 -9.47
N SER A 38 6.87 -8.13 -8.94
CA SER A 38 7.55 -8.72 -7.79
C SER A 38 9.06 -8.90 -8.06
N ARG A 39 9.89 -8.49 -7.11
CA ARG A 39 11.36 -8.46 -7.21
C ARG A 39 12.00 -8.45 -5.82
N PRO A 40 13.30 -8.73 -5.65
CA PRO A 40 13.92 -8.70 -4.33
C PRO A 40 13.65 -7.39 -3.59
N GLY A 41 13.06 -7.48 -2.38
CA GLY A 41 12.64 -6.33 -1.58
C GLY A 41 11.26 -5.75 -1.91
N PHE A 42 10.52 -6.29 -2.89
CA PHE A 42 9.17 -5.84 -3.25
C PHE A 42 8.30 -7.01 -3.71
N ARG A 43 7.17 -7.23 -3.05
CA ARG A 43 6.26 -8.34 -3.35
C ARG A 43 4.89 -7.79 -3.75
N VAL A 44 4.35 -8.31 -4.84
CA VAL A 44 2.93 -8.15 -5.20
C VAL A 44 2.20 -9.39 -4.69
N ALA A 45 1.19 -9.19 -3.84
CA ALA A 45 0.28 -10.23 -3.39
C ALA A 45 -1.10 -9.96 -4.02
N MET A 46 -1.69 -10.98 -4.62
CA MET A 46 -3.01 -10.89 -5.25
C MET A 46 -3.98 -11.81 -4.52
N TYR A 47 -5.20 -11.32 -4.31
CA TYR A 47 -6.25 -12.02 -3.58
C TYR A 47 -7.51 -12.04 -4.45
N ASP A 48 -8.17 -13.19 -4.51
CA ASP A 48 -9.36 -13.39 -5.34
C ASP A 48 -10.62 -12.78 -4.70
N THR A 49 -10.62 -12.61 -3.38
CA THR A 49 -11.74 -12.07 -2.62
C THR A 49 -11.32 -10.86 -1.79
N LEU A 50 -12.31 -10.01 -1.52
CA LEU A 50 -12.11 -8.83 -0.68
C LEU A 50 -11.83 -9.26 0.77
N GLU A 51 -12.47 -10.32 1.23
CA GLU A 51 -12.32 -10.89 2.56
C GLU A 51 -10.90 -11.43 2.78
N ASP A 52 -10.33 -12.15 1.81
CA ASP A 52 -8.94 -12.62 1.90
C ASP A 52 -7.96 -11.45 1.91
N PHE A 53 -8.20 -10.44 1.06
CA PHE A 53 -7.40 -9.22 1.07
C PHE A 53 -7.45 -8.52 2.43
N TYR A 54 -8.65 -8.37 3.01
CA TYR A 54 -8.83 -7.73 4.31
C TYR A 54 -8.15 -8.51 5.44
N LEU A 55 -8.32 -9.82 5.44
CA LEU A 55 -7.67 -10.67 6.42
C LEU A 55 -6.15 -10.57 6.32
N ALA A 56 -5.60 -10.57 5.10
CA ALA A 56 -4.17 -10.42 4.89
C ALA A 56 -3.64 -9.07 5.40
N GLU A 57 -4.30 -7.96 5.06
CA GLU A 57 -3.89 -6.64 5.57
C GLU A 57 -4.00 -6.55 7.09
N ALA A 58 -5.07 -7.08 7.69
CA ALA A 58 -5.23 -7.12 9.14
C ALA A 58 -4.10 -7.90 9.83
N LEU A 59 -3.69 -9.02 9.26
CA LEU A 59 -2.57 -9.82 9.77
C LEU A 59 -1.23 -9.08 9.63
N GLU A 60 -1.01 -8.35 8.54
CA GLU A 60 0.20 -7.51 8.40
C GLU A 60 0.25 -6.43 9.49
N TYR A 61 -0.86 -5.74 9.76
CA TYR A 61 -0.94 -4.75 10.86
C TYR A 61 -0.58 -5.38 12.21
N ILE A 62 -1.14 -6.55 12.52
CA ILE A 62 -0.85 -7.27 13.76
C ILE A 62 0.63 -7.64 13.85
N ASP A 63 1.21 -8.16 12.76
CA ASP A 63 2.61 -8.55 12.72
C ASP A 63 3.55 -7.36 12.86
N ALA A 64 3.22 -6.22 12.25
CA ALA A 64 3.98 -4.99 12.39
C ALA A 64 3.95 -4.48 13.83
N TRP A 65 2.79 -4.38 14.45
CA TRP A 65 2.67 -3.85 15.81
C TRP A 65 3.19 -4.81 16.89
N ARG A 66 3.15 -6.13 16.66
CA ARG A 66 3.87 -7.10 17.51
C ARG A 66 5.37 -6.85 17.61
N GLN A 67 5.97 -6.23 16.59
CA GLN A 67 7.39 -5.91 16.55
C GLN A 67 7.70 -4.50 17.07
N ALA A 68 6.68 -3.66 17.25
CA ALA A 68 6.85 -2.29 17.70
C ALA A 68 7.15 -2.26 19.20
N THR A 69 8.06 -1.37 19.58
CA THR A 69 8.33 -1.00 20.97
C THR A 69 8.45 0.51 21.06
N ASP A 70 8.33 1.08 22.26
CA ASP A 70 8.42 2.53 22.47
C ASP A 70 9.71 3.13 21.87
N ASP A 71 10.84 2.43 22.02
CA ASP A 71 12.15 2.88 21.53
C ASP A 71 12.48 2.43 20.10
N ASN A 72 11.69 1.52 19.53
CA ASN A 72 11.84 1.05 18.16
C ASN A 72 10.45 0.86 17.51
N PRO A 73 9.84 1.95 17.04
CA PRO A 73 8.51 1.89 16.45
C PRO A 73 8.55 1.10 15.15
N PHE A 74 7.57 0.23 14.96
CA PHE A 74 7.38 -0.52 13.74
C PHE A 74 5.96 -0.28 13.23
N GLY A 75 5.80 -0.15 11.92
CA GLY A 75 4.52 0.22 11.35
C GLY A 75 4.45 -0.02 9.86
N ILE A 76 3.25 0.14 9.33
CA ILE A 76 2.93 -0.05 7.92
C ILE A 76 2.60 1.31 7.33
N CYS A 77 3.17 1.61 6.15
CA CYS A 77 2.70 2.73 5.36
C CYS A 77 1.29 2.39 4.88
N GLY A 78 0.31 3.17 5.34
CA GLY A 78 -1.11 2.82 5.23
C GLY A 78 -1.57 2.45 3.81
N PRO A 79 -2.64 1.67 3.69
CA PRO A 79 -3.09 1.16 2.41
C PRO A 79 -3.50 2.32 1.49
N ILE A 80 -3.09 2.25 0.23
CA ILE A 80 -3.81 2.92 -0.85
C ILE A 80 -5.02 2.02 -1.14
N GLY A 81 -6.03 2.06 -0.27
CA GLY A 81 -7.05 1.01 -0.25
C GLY A 81 -8.13 1.14 0.84
N PRO A 82 -9.04 0.15 0.92
CA PRO A 82 -10.30 0.19 1.65
C PRO A 82 -10.08 0.41 3.14
N THR A 83 -10.51 1.58 3.58
CA THR A 83 -10.36 2.06 4.96
C THR A 83 -11.47 1.54 5.87
N GLU A 84 -12.50 0.91 5.30
CA GLU A 84 -13.69 0.42 6.00
C GLU A 84 -13.37 -0.68 7.02
N GLN A 85 -12.32 -1.46 6.79
CA GLN A 85 -11.89 -2.52 7.71
C GLN A 85 -11.05 -2.01 8.89
N LEU A 86 -10.48 -0.81 8.81
CA LEU A 86 -9.53 -0.32 9.81
C LEU A 86 -10.09 -0.29 11.25
N PRO A 87 -11.37 0.04 11.49
CA PRO A 87 -11.97 -0.09 12.82
C PRO A 87 -11.99 -1.53 13.35
N LEU A 88 -12.10 -2.53 12.47
CA LEU A 88 -12.05 -3.95 12.85
C LEU A 88 -10.62 -4.37 13.19
N VAL A 89 -9.63 -3.94 12.40
CA VAL A 89 -8.20 -4.16 12.69
C VAL A 89 -7.81 -3.56 14.04
N ALA A 90 -8.23 -2.32 14.31
CA ALA A 90 -7.99 -1.67 15.60
C ALA A 90 -8.58 -2.45 16.78
N ARG A 91 -9.78 -3.02 16.61
CA ARG A 91 -10.39 -3.89 17.64
C ARG A 91 -9.56 -5.15 17.89
N LEU A 92 -9.06 -5.80 16.84
CA LEU A 92 -8.21 -6.99 16.97
C LEU A 92 -6.91 -6.67 17.72
N VAL A 93 -6.25 -5.58 17.36
CA VAL A 93 -5.00 -5.13 17.98
C VAL A 93 -5.21 -4.88 19.47
N ASN A 94 -6.25 -4.13 19.82
CA ASN A 94 -6.57 -3.83 21.22
C ASN A 94 -6.86 -5.11 22.02
N GLU A 95 -7.62 -6.06 21.44
CA GLU A 95 -7.92 -7.35 22.09
C GLU A 95 -6.66 -8.20 22.31
N LEU A 96 -5.68 -8.07 21.42
CA LEU A 96 -4.38 -8.73 21.53
C LEU A 96 -3.40 -8.00 22.46
N GLY A 97 -3.76 -6.81 22.96
CA GLY A 97 -2.91 -6.00 23.83
C GLY A 97 -1.64 -5.48 23.14
N LEU A 98 -1.75 -5.18 21.84
CA LEU A 98 -0.68 -4.64 21.00
C LEU A 98 -0.76 -3.11 20.90
#